data_AF-A0A954BU43-F1
#
_entry.id   AF-A0A954BU43-F1
#
_cell.length_a   1.000
_cell.length_b   1.000
_cell.length_c   1.000
_cell.angle_alpha   90.00
_cell.angle_beta   90.00
_cell.angle_gamma   90.00
#
_symmetry.space_group_name_H-M   'P 1'
#
loop_
_entity.id
_entity.type
_entity.pdbx_description
1 polymer ?
#
loop_
_entity_poly.entity_id
_entity_poly.type
_entity_poly.pdbx_seq_one_letter_code
_entity_poly.pdbx_strand_id
1 'polypeptide(L)'
;MVLVCDWFGNEYHRTDCKVKANNLEKMIESVADRVEDANDKLQKNLDRANKYVDKEDTKKAISYLIRNFEEELVGLDAQESSIRLYHKILDDVRAKKDELVKKGDVDGLKNLAKEVKKTDLEKEFDEAIEEAAKNAKDAGPTTQK
;
A
#
# COMPACT_ATOMS: atom_id res chain seq x y z
N MET A 1 -33.29 -6.40 5.77
CA MET A 1 -31.97 -6.21 5.15
C MET A 1 -31.54 -7.52 4.51
N VAL A 2 -31.08 -7.46 3.27
CA VAL A 2 -30.46 -8.60 2.55
C VAL A 2 -29.08 -8.14 2.11
N LEU A 3 -28.07 -8.99 2.36
CA LEU A 3 -26.70 -8.82 1.92
C LEU A 3 -26.35 -9.98 0.98
N VAL A 4 -25.69 -9.65 -0.14
CA VAL A 4 -25.12 -10.64 -1.04
C VAL A 4 -23.62 -10.38 -1.08
N CYS A 5 -22.88 -11.34 -0.55
CA CYS A 5 -21.42 -11.28 -0.44
C CYS A 5 -20.80 -12.47 -1.17
N ASP A 6 -19.53 -12.33 -1.53
CA ASP A 6 -18.72 -13.50 -1.89
C ASP A 6 -18.29 -14.31 -0.66
N TRP A 7 -17.52 -15.37 -0.90
CA TRP A 7 -16.99 -16.25 0.15
C TRP A 7 -16.08 -15.52 1.15
N PHE A 8 -15.43 -14.44 0.74
CA PHE A 8 -14.52 -13.66 1.58
C PHE A 8 -15.24 -12.56 2.36
N GLY A 9 -16.55 -12.41 2.16
CA GLY A 9 -17.37 -11.41 2.83
C GLY A 9 -17.38 -10.05 2.13
N ASN A 10 -16.81 -9.93 0.93
CA ASN A 10 -16.91 -8.69 0.16
C ASN A 10 -18.37 -8.46 -0.23
N GLU A 11 -18.92 -7.30 0.14
CA GLU A 11 -20.32 -6.97 -0.12
C GLU A 11 -20.51 -6.45 -1.56
N TYR A 12 -21.31 -7.15 -2.36
CA TYR A 12 -21.65 -6.72 -3.71
C TYR A 12 -23.06 -6.14 -3.80
N HIS A 13 -24.01 -6.63 -2.99
CA HIS A 13 -25.34 -6.05 -2.91
C HIS A 13 -25.78 -5.88 -1.46
N ARG A 14 -26.37 -4.71 -1.17
CA ARG A 14 -27.01 -4.39 0.10
C ARG A 14 -28.38 -3.78 -0.18
N THR A 15 -29.42 -4.34 0.42
CA THR A 15 -30.78 -3.81 0.32
C THR A 15 -31.45 -3.70 1.68
N ASP A 16 -32.13 -2.59 1.92
CA ASP A 16 -32.85 -2.34 3.18
C ASP A 16 -34.26 -2.93 3.21
N CYS A 17 -34.80 -3.34 2.05
CA CYS A 17 -36.15 -3.87 1.90
C CYS A 17 -36.19 -5.39 1.64
N LYS A 18 -37.39 -5.97 1.63
CA LYS A 18 -37.60 -7.37 1.27
C LYS A 18 -37.38 -7.56 -0.23
N VAL A 19 -36.54 -8.50 -0.62
CA VAL A 19 -36.24 -8.84 -2.03
C VAL A 19 -37.07 -10.05 -2.45
N LYS A 20 -37.67 -10.01 -3.64
CA LYS A 20 -38.37 -11.17 -4.23
C LYS A 20 -37.34 -12.22 -4.67
N ALA A 21 -37.69 -13.50 -4.62
CA ALA A 21 -36.79 -14.61 -4.98
C ALA A 21 -36.08 -14.42 -6.33
N ASN A 22 -36.82 -14.11 -7.40
CA ASN A 22 -36.23 -13.90 -8.74
C ASN A 22 -35.24 -12.72 -8.81
N ASN A 23 -35.40 -11.71 -7.95
CA ASN A 23 -34.46 -10.59 -7.89
C ASN A 23 -33.22 -10.96 -7.08
N LEU A 24 -33.37 -11.78 -6.04
CA LEU A 24 -32.25 -12.31 -5.27
C LEU A 24 -31.38 -13.23 -6.13
N GLU A 25 -32.00 -14.09 -6.95
CA GLU A 25 -31.30 -14.96 -7.90
C GLU A 25 -30.43 -14.15 -8.87
N LYS A 26 -30.99 -13.12 -9.51
CA LYS A 26 -30.22 -12.20 -10.37
C LYS A 26 -29.09 -11.48 -9.65
N MET A 27 -29.31 -11.09 -8.39
CA MET A 27 -28.26 -10.46 -7.58
C MET A 27 -27.10 -11.43 -7.36
N ILE A 28 -27.39 -12.69 -7.02
CA ILE A 28 -26.39 -13.73 -6.82
C ILE A 28 -25.65 -14.03 -8.13
N GLU A 29 -26.37 -14.20 -9.25
CA GLU A 29 -25.76 -14.44 -10.56
C GLU A 29 -24.79 -13.32 -10.96
N SER A 30 -25.14 -12.07 -10.69
CA SER A 30 -24.29 -10.91 -11.01
C SER A 30 -23.05 -10.77 -10.12
N VAL A 31 -22.93 -11.56 -9.03
CA VAL A 31 -21.74 -11.48 -8.16
C VAL A 31 -20.49 -11.89 -8.93
N ALA A 32 -20.56 -12.92 -9.76
CA ALA A 32 -19.41 -13.39 -10.52
C ALA A 32 -18.85 -12.29 -11.43
N ASP A 33 -19.72 -11.65 -12.22
CA ASP A 33 -19.34 -10.54 -13.11
C ASP A 33 -18.75 -9.36 -12.30
N ARG A 34 -19.33 -9.06 -11.14
CA ARG A 34 -18.83 -7.97 -10.27
C ARG A 34 -17.48 -8.28 -9.63
N VAL A 35 -17.24 -9.53 -9.25
CA VAL A 35 -15.95 -10.01 -8.75
C VAL A 35 -14.89 -9.86 -9.85
N GLU A 36 -15.21 -10.26 -11.08
CA GLU A 36 -14.32 -10.14 -12.24
C GLU A 36 -14.00 -8.65 -12.52
N ASP A 37 -15.02 -7.80 -12.62
CA ASP A 37 -14.87 -6.36 -12.81
C ASP A 37 -14.02 -5.70 -11.71
N ALA A 38 -14.20 -6.13 -10.47
CA ALA A 38 -13.43 -5.65 -9.33
C ALA A 38 -11.97 -6.09 -9.43
N ASN A 39 -11.72 -7.37 -9.70
CA ASN A 39 -10.37 -7.89 -9.87
C ASN A 39 -9.64 -7.22 -11.04
N ASP A 40 -10.33 -6.95 -12.15
CA ASP A 40 -9.79 -6.23 -13.31
C ASP A 40 -9.37 -4.79 -12.98
N LYS A 41 -10.14 -4.09 -12.14
CA LYS A 41 -9.77 -2.75 -11.66
C LYS A 41 -8.51 -2.80 -10.80
N LEU A 42 -8.45 -3.76 -9.87
CA LEU A 42 -7.28 -3.97 -9.01
C LEU A 42 -6.05 -4.35 -9.85
N GLN A 43 -6.23 -5.21 -10.86
CA GLN A 43 -5.16 -5.63 -11.75
C GLN A 43 -4.58 -4.46 -12.54
N LYS A 44 -5.41 -3.54 -13.04
CA LYS A 44 -4.94 -2.33 -13.73
C LYS A 44 -4.05 -1.45 -12.85
N ASN A 45 -4.35 -1.35 -11.56
CA ASN A 45 -3.52 -0.62 -10.61
C ASN A 45 -2.23 -1.39 -10.29
N LEU A 46 -2.31 -2.71 -10.12
CA LEU A 46 -1.14 -3.56 -9.91
C LEU A 46 -0.16 -3.49 -11.10
N ASP A 47 -0.67 -3.55 -12.34
CA ASP A 47 0.13 -3.40 -13.56
C ASP A 47 0.82 -2.04 -13.62
N ARG A 48 0.14 -0.98 -13.17
CA ARG A 48 0.73 0.35 -13.07
C ARG A 48 1.79 0.40 -11.98
N ALA A 49 1.55 -0.22 -10.83
CA ALA A 49 2.53 -0.31 -9.75
C ALA A 49 3.81 -1.00 -10.24
N ASN A 50 3.69 -2.18 -10.87
CA ASN A 50 4.82 -2.89 -11.48
C ASN A 50 5.58 -2.02 -12.48
N LYS A 51 4.88 -1.32 -13.39
CA LYS A 51 5.53 -0.40 -14.34
C LYS A 51 6.30 0.74 -13.68
N TYR A 52 5.91 1.17 -12.48
CA TYR A 52 6.65 2.20 -11.73
C TYR A 52 7.79 1.60 -10.92
N VAL A 53 7.68 0.36 -10.45
CA VAL A 53 8.81 -0.41 -9.90
C VAL A 53 9.91 -0.55 -10.95
N ASP A 54 9.57 -0.94 -12.18
CA ASP A 54 10.53 -1.07 -13.30
C ASP A 54 11.20 0.26 -13.68
N LYS A 55 10.57 1.38 -13.33
CA LYS A 55 11.10 2.74 -13.55
C LYS A 55 11.81 3.32 -12.33
N GLU A 56 11.99 2.52 -11.27
CA GLU A 56 12.57 2.93 -9.99
C GLU A 56 11.81 4.11 -9.34
N ASP A 57 10.52 4.29 -9.65
CA ASP A 57 9.65 5.31 -9.06
C ASP A 57 8.82 4.70 -7.91
N THR A 58 9.51 4.44 -6.79
CA THR A 58 8.94 3.83 -5.57
C THR A 58 7.65 4.53 -5.14
N LYS A 59 7.66 5.87 -5.14
CA LYS A 59 6.55 6.69 -4.66
C LYS A 59 5.28 6.44 -5.48
N LYS A 60 5.39 6.40 -6.81
CA LYS A 60 4.22 6.11 -7.65
C LYS A 60 3.82 4.65 -7.56
N ALA A 61 4.76 3.72 -7.46
CA ALA A 61 4.45 2.32 -7.26
C ALA A 61 3.58 2.11 -6.01
N ILE A 62 4.01 2.62 -4.86
CA ILE A 62 3.26 2.60 -3.60
C ILE A 62 1.90 3.29 -3.75
N SER A 63 1.84 4.45 -4.42
CA SER A 63 0.58 5.16 -4.61
C SER A 63 -0.48 4.35 -5.37
N TYR A 64 -0.10 3.50 -6.33
CA TYR A 64 -1.05 2.62 -7.01
C TYR A 64 -1.46 1.41 -6.18
N LEU A 65 -0.56 0.91 -5.32
CA LEU A 65 -0.86 -0.17 -4.39
C LEU A 65 -1.83 0.28 -3.29
N ILE A 66 -1.61 1.48 -2.74
CA ILE A 66 -2.52 2.08 -1.75
C ILE A 66 -3.94 2.22 -2.32
N ARG A 67 -4.09 2.59 -3.59
CA ARG A 67 -5.42 2.65 -4.24
C ARG A 67 -6.14 1.30 -4.24
N ASN A 68 -5.41 0.19 -4.35
CA ASN A 68 -6.01 -1.14 -4.25
C ASN A 68 -6.44 -1.46 -2.82
N PHE A 69 -5.69 -0.99 -1.82
CA PHE A 69 -6.07 -1.14 -0.41
C PHE A 69 -7.28 -0.28 -0.03
N GLU A 70 -7.42 0.90 -0.63
CA GLU A 70 -8.58 1.80 -0.46
C GLU A 70 -9.90 1.20 -1.00
N GLU A 71 -9.86 0.18 -1.88
CA GLU A 71 -11.05 -0.53 -2.32
C GLU A 71 -11.60 -1.50 -1.26
N GLU A 72 -10.83 -1.78 -0.19
CA GLU A 72 -11.22 -2.65 0.95
C GLU A 72 -11.66 -4.08 0.56
N LEU A 73 -11.31 -4.53 -0.65
CA LEU A 73 -11.59 -5.88 -1.14
C LEU A 73 -10.53 -6.87 -0.65
N VAL A 74 -10.95 -8.12 -0.37
CA VAL A 74 -10.08 -9.21 0.09
C VAL A 74 -10.29 -10.49 -0.72
N GLY A 75 -9.30 -11.38 -0.74
CA GLY A 75 -9.40 -12.68 -1.43
C GLY A 75 -9.45 -12.60 -2.96
N LEU A 76 -9.19 -11.43 -3.54
CA LEU A 76 -8.99 -11.25 -4.98
C LEU A 76 -7.50 -11.35 -5.33
N ASP A 77 -7.17 -12.07 -6.41
CA ASP A 77 -5.78 -12.37 -6.80
C ASP A 77 -4.91 -11.10 -6.97
N ALA A 78 -5.47 -10.06 -7.59
CA ALA A 78 -4.78 -8.79 -7.79
C ALA A 78 -4.54 -8.06 -6.46
N GLN A 79 -5.45 -8.18 -5.49
CA GLN A 79 -5.26 -7.62 -4.15
C GLN A 79 -4.12 -8.32 -3.43
N GLU A 80 -4.13 -9.65 -3.40
CA GLU A 80 -3.08 -10.42 -2.74
C GLU A 80 -1.70 -10.15 -3.35
N SER A 81 -1.65 -10.04 -4.68
CA SER A 81 -0.43 -9.70 -5.41
C SER A 81 0.03 -8.27 -5.13
N SER A 82 -0.90 -7.33 -4.92
CA SER A 82 -0.60 -5.97 -4.49
C SER A 82 0.00 -5.94 -3.09
N ILE A 83 -0.53 -6.73 -2.14
CA ILE A 83 0.02 -6.87 -0.79
C ILE A 83 1.44 -7.42 -0.84
N ARG A 84 1.68 -8.49 -1.62
CA ARG A 84 3.02 -9.07 -1.79
C ARG A 84 4.02 -8.05 -2.36
N LEU A 85 3.62 -7.31 -3.40
CA LEU A 85 4.48 -6.29 -4.00
C LEU A 85 4.76 -5.14 -3.02
N TYR A 86 3.76 -4.71 -2.27
CA TYR A 86 3.89 -3.65 -1.26
C TYR A 86 4.93 -4.03 -0.21
N HIS A 87 4.84 -5.22 0.39
CA HIS A 87 5.82 -5.67 1.37
C HIS A 87 7.24 -5.75 0.79
N LYS A 88 7.39 -6.27 -0.43
CA LYS A 88 8.69 -6.30 -1.12
C LYS A 88 9.30 -4.89 -1.26
N ILE A 89 8.51 -3.92 -1.71
CA ILE A 89 8.98 -2.53 -1.86
C ILE A 89 9.38 -1.96 -0.49
N LEU A 90 8.59 -2.19 0.54
CA LEU A 90 8.88 -1.67 1.88
C LEU A 90 10.14 -2.29 2.49
N ASP A 91 10.37 -3.57 2.28
CA ASP A 91 11.59 -4.25 2.76
C ASP A 91 12.83 -3.69 2.06
N ASP A 92 12.76 -3.44 0.74
CA ASP A 92 13.83 -2.77 -0.01
C ASP A 92 14.09 -1.35 0.51
N VAL A 93 13.03 -0.60 0.84
CA VAL A 93 13.15 0.75 1.40
C VAL A 93 13.70 0.73 2.84
N ARG A 94 13.31 -0.24 3.68
CA ARG A 94 13.88 -0.44 5.02
C ARG A 94 15.38 -0.74 4.95
N ALA A 95 15.81 -1.59 4.01
CA ALA A 95 17.23 -1.85 3.81
C ALA A 95 18.02 -0.57 3.45
N LYS A 96 17.48 0.25 2.54
CA LYS A 96 18.07 1.57 2.19
C LYS A 96 18.09 2.53 3.38
N LYS A 97 17.03 2.55 4.20
CA LYS A 97 16.97 3.33 5.44
C LYS A 97 18.14 2.98 6.36
N ASP A 98 18.34 1.69 6.63
CA ASP A 98 19.39 1.21 7.54
C ASP A 98 20.79 1.57 7.05
N GLU A 99 21.02 1.55 5.73
CA GLU A 99 22.28 2.03 5.16
C GLU A 99 22.51 3.53 5.36
N LEU A 100 21.47 4.35 5.17
CA LEU A 100 21.55 5.80 5.36
C LEU A 100 21.76 6.17 6.84
N VAL A 101 21.09 5.45 7.76
CA VAL A 101 21.32 5.59 9.21
C VAL A 101 22.77 5.28 9.56
N LYS A 102 23.33 4.18 9.05
CA LYS A 102 24.75 3.82 9.28
C LYS A 102 25.73 4.87 8.75
N LYS A 103 25.38 5.54 7.65
CA LYS A 103 26.18 6.63 7.06
C LYS A 103 25.97 7.98 7.75
N GLY A 104 24.97 8.11 8.62
CA GLY A 104 24.56 9.39 9.19
C GLY A 104 23.98 10.37 8.17
N ASP A 105 23.45 9.88 7.05
CA ASP A 105 22.94 10.72 5.96
C ASP A 105 21.47 11.14 6.21
N VAL A 106 21.30 12.19 6.99
CA VAL A 106 19.99 12.74 7.37
C VAL A 106 19.21 13.28 6.16
N ASP A 107 19.88 13.89 5.19
CA ASP A 107 19.22 14.44 4.01
C ASP A 107 18.76 13.34 3.05
N GLY A 108 19.56 12.26 2.92
CA GLY A 108 19.16 11.02 2.28
C GLY A 108 17.92 10.41 2.92
N LEU A 109 17.88 10.31 4.26
CA LEU A 109 16.71 9.80 4.99
C LEU A 109 15.45 10.63 4.75
N LYS A 110 15.55 11.97 4.80
CA LYS A 110 14.43 12.88 4.50
C LYS A 110 13.93 12.74 3.07
N ASN A 111 14.81 12.46 2.11
CA ASN A 111 14.40 12.26 0.73
C ASN A 111 13.69 10.92 0.55
N LEU A 112 14.24 9.84 1.12
CA LEU A 112 13.63 8.52 1.07
C LEU A 112 12.28 8.47 1.81
N ALA A 113 12.14 9.18 2.93
CA ALA A 113 10.87 9.31 3.67
C ALA A 113 9.72 9.87 2.81
N LYS A 114 10.01 10.71 1.79
CA LYS A 114 8.99 11.25 0.88
C LYS A 114 8.38 10.18 -0.03
N GLU A 115 9.08 9.08 -0.25
CA GLU A 115 8.64 7.97 -1.10
C GLU A 115 7.63 7.07 -0.39
N VAL A 116 7.72 6.98 0.94
CA VAL A 116 6.93 6.07 1.79
C VAL A 116 5.87 6.80 2.62
N LYS A 117 5.44 7.98 2.21
CA LYS A 117 4.32 8.68 2.88
C LYS A 117 3.04 7.86 2.81
N LYS A 118 2.24 7.92 3.89
CA LYS A 118 0.99 7.15 4.07
C LYS A 118 1.19 5.64 4.14
N THR A 119 2.40 5.19 4.44
CA THR A 119 2.72 3.78 4.73
C THR A 119 2.98 3.60 6.22
N ASP A 120 3.06 2.36 6.66
CA ASP A 120 3.51 1.97 7.99
C ASP A 120 4.95 2.43 8.30
N LEU A 121 5.77 2.66 7.28
CA LEU A 121 7.15 3.14 7.46
C LEU A 121 7.26 4.63 7.80
N GLU A 122 6.21 5.44 7.60
CA GLU A 122 6.32 6.90 7.75
C GLU A 122 6.84 7.28 9.14
N LYS A 123 6.30 6.67 10.19
CA LYS A 123 6.76 6.89 11.57
C LYS A 123 8.18 6.38 11.82
N GLU A 124 8.52 5.20 11.29
CA GLU A 124 9.88 4.65 11.43
C GLU A 124 10.94 5.58 10.81
N PHE A 125 10.60 6.24 9.71
CA PHE A 125 11.49 7.22 9.08
C PHE A 125 11.59 8.52 9.86
N ASP A 126 10.47 9.03 10.37
CA ASP A 126 10.46 10.23 11.21
C ASP A 126 11.34 10.05 12.46
N GLU A 127 11.21 8.90 13.15
CA GLU A 127 12.03 8.54 14.30
C GLU A 127 13.52 8.44 13.93
N ALA A 128 13.86 7.75 12.84
CA ALA A 128 15.24 7.61 12.38
C ALA A 128 15.88 8.98 12.02
N ILE A 129 15.11 9.89 11.42
CA ILE A 129 15.56 11.25 11.11
C ILE A 129 15.81 12.05 12.39
N GLU A 130 14.93 11.94 13.39
CA GLU A 130 15.12 12.61 14.68
C GLU A 130 16.35 12.10 15.43
N GLU A 131 16.54 10.79 15.50
CA GLU A 131 17.71 10.17 16.14
C GLU A 131 19.01 10.56 15.44
N ALA A 132 19.05 10.46 14.11
CA ALA A 132 20.22 10.86 13.33
C ALA A 132 20.54 12.35 13.50
N ALA A 133 19.52 13.21 13.56
CA ALA A 133 19.70 14.65 13.78
C ALA A 133 20.18 14.99 15.21
N LYS A 134 19.79 14.22 16.23
CA LYS A 134 20.32 14.36 17.60
C LYS A 134 21.80 13.95 17.65
N ASN A 135 22.12 12.79 17.09
CA ASN A 135 23.50 12.27 17.03
C ASN A 135 24.45 13.23 16.29
N ALA A 136 23.99 13.89 15.22
CA ALA A 136 24.78 14.90 14.51
C ALA A 136 25.04 16.18 15.33
N LYS A 137 24.13 16.54 16.25
CA LYS A 137 24.30 17.70 17.14
C LYS A 137 25.24 17.40 18.31
N ASP A 138 25.18 16.18 18.83
CA ASP A 138 26.03 15.75 19.95
C ASP A 138 27.48 15.48 19.53
N ALA A 139 27.75 15.31 18.23
CA ALA A 139 29.10 15.11 17.69
C ALA A 139 30.00 16.36 17.74
N GLY A 140 29.44 17.58 17.88
CA GLY A 140 30.19 18.84 18.04
C GLY A 140 31.18 19.19 16.92
N PRO A 141 31.66 20.45 16.79
CA PRO A 141 32.70 20.77 15.84
C PRO A 141 34.01 20.14 16.31
N THR A 142 34.59 19.25 15.51
CA THR A 142 35.96 18.77 15.74
C THR A 142 36.89 19.98 15.58
N THR A 143 37.25 20.61 16.69
CA THR A 143 38.26 21.67 16.73
C THR A 143 39.58 21.06 16.29
N GLN A 144 39.91 21.19 15.00
CA GLN A 144 41.28 20.99 14.53
C GLN A 144 42.12 22.13 15.10
N LYS A 145 42.98 21.80 16.07
CA LYS A 145 44.04 22.67 16.57
C LYS A 145 45.22 22.68 15.61
#